data_AF-A0A0B1S8E2-F1
#
_entry.id   AF-A0A0B1S8E2-F1
#
_cell.length_a   1.000
_cell.length_b   1.000
_cell.length_c   1.000
_cell.angle_alpha   90.00
_cell.angle_beta   90.00
_cell.angle_gamma   90.00
#
_symmetry.space_group_name_H-M   'P 1'
#
loop_
_entity.id
_entity.type
_entity.pdbx_description
1 polymer ?
#
loop_
_entity_poly.entity_id
_entity_poly.type
_entity_poly.pdbx_seq_one_letter_code
_entity_poly.pdbx_strand_id
1 'polypeptide(L)'
;MLPEDMKSVDGDPTLQYPVLSLSAECRYDELCTALGGDGYFVRSVPEIRQALSKAFEKKDGPSLINVIISTDSERKAQAHPWLTRSKV
;
A
#
# COMPACT_ATOMS: atom_id res chain seq x y z
N MET A 1 -3.86 -14.29 10.32
CA MET A 1 -2.99 -15.43 9.98
C MET A 1 -1.77 -15.31 10.87
N LEU A 2 -1.47 -16.34 11.65
CA LEU A 2 -0.27 -16.36 12.49
C LEU A 2 0.96 -16.66 11.62
N PRO A 3 2.18 -16.28 12.05
CA PRO A 3 3.41 -16.59 11.31
C PRO A 3 3.59 -18.09 11.02
N GLU A 4 3.03 -18.93 11.88
CA GLU A 4 3.06 -20.39 11.76
C GLU A 4 2.21 -20.88 10.57
N ASP A 5 1.07 -20.21 10.32
CA ASP A 5 0.15 -20.55 9.24
C ASP A 5 0.77 -20.25 7.85
N MET A 6 1.66 -19.26 7.76
CA MET A 6 2.36 -18.88 6.52
C MET A 6 3.39 -19.91 6.07
N LYS A 7 3.91 -20.74 6.98
CA LYS A 7 4.92 -21.77 6.66
C LYS A 7 4.31 -23.07 6.10
N SER A 8 2.99 -23.21 6.17
CA SER A 8 2.28 -24.46 5.86
C SER A 8 1.66 -24.49 4.46
N VAL A 9 1.92 -23.47 3.63
CA VAL A 9 1.32 -23.30 2.31
C VAL A 9 2.28 -23.86 1.24
N ASP A 10 1.95 -25.02 0.68
CA ASP A 10 2.70 -25.68 -0.40
C ASP A 10 2.21 -25.20 -1.78
N GLY A 11 3.01 -24.41 -2.50
CA GLY A 11 2.71 -23.89 -3.85
C GLY A 11 3.03 -22.40 -4.01
N ASP A 12 2.57 -21.78 -5.11
CA ASP A 12 2.78 -20.33 -5.33
C ASP A 12 2.01 -19.53 -4.26
N PRO A 13 2.71 -18.84 -3.34
CA PRO A 13 2.07 -18.16 -2.23
C PRO A 13 1.13 -17.04 -2.71
N THR A 14 1.41 -16.43 -3.87
CA THR A 14 0.59 -15.34 -4.44
C THR A 14 -0.78 -15.82 -4.91
N LEU A 15 -0.94 -17.12 -5.17
CA LEU A 15 -2.19 -17.74 -5.62
C LEU A 15 -2.96 -18.43 -4.50
N GLN A 16 -2.27 -18.82 -3.42
CA GLN A 16 -2.87 -19.60 -2.33
C GLN A 16 -3.29 -18.76 -1.13
N TYR A 17 -2.67 -17.59 -0.94
CA TYR A 17 -3.07 -16.72 0.14
C TYR A 17 -4.45 -16.10 -0.10
N PRO A 18 -5.36 -16.15 0.90
CA PRO A 18 -6.55 -15.31 0.89
C PRO A 18 -6.18 -13.87 0.57
N VAL A 19 -7.03 -13.16 -0.19
CA VAL A 19 -6.81 -11.74 -0.54
C VAL A 19 -6.57 -10.84 0.68
N LEU A 20 -7.07 -11.26 1.86
CA LEU A 20 -6.91 -10.57 3.14
C LEU A 20 -5.63 -10.96 3.90
N SER A 21 -4.87 -11.95 3.45
CA SER A 21 -3.60 -12.36 4.07
C SER A 21 -2.48 -11.38 3.80
N LEU A 22 -2.58 -10.58 2.73
CA LEU A 22 -1.76 -9.38 2.57
C LEU A 22 -2.26 -8.34 3.56
N SER A 23 -1.51 -8.17 4.66
CA SER A 23 -1.87 -7.22 5.70
C SER A 23 -1.85 -5.81 5.13
N ALA A 24 -2.95 -5.07 5.29
CA ALA A 24 -3.08 -3.68 4.85
C ALA A 24 -1.95 -2.79 5.40
N GLU A 25 -1.36 -3.19 6.54
CA GLU A 25 -0.28 -2.48 7.23
C GLU A 25 1.12 -3.03 6.93
N CYS A 26 1.32 -3.64 5.76
CA CYS A 26 2.66 -4.02 5.32
C CYS A 26 3.56 -2.76 5.31
N ARG A 27 4.64 -2.78 6.08
CA ARG A 27 5.49 -1.62 6.37
C ARG A 27 6.47 -1.33 5.22
N TYR A 28 5.95 -0.99 4.05
CA TYR A 28 6.74 -0.61 2.87
C TYR A 28 7.63 0.61 3.11
N ASP A 29 7.26 1.47 4.05
CA ASP A 29 8.08 2.55 4.56
C ASP A 29 9.42 2.03 5.12
N GLU A 30 9.39 1.01 5.97
CA GLU A 30 10.60 0.40 6.55
C GLU A 30 11.47 -0.25 5.47
N LEU A 31 10.85 -0.90 4.47
CA LEU A 31 11.57 -1.43 3.30
C LEU A 31 12.30 -0.32 2.54
N CYS A 32 11.64 0.81 2.30
CA CYS A 32 12.25 1.94 1.61
C CYS A 32 13.44 2.50 2.40
N THR A 33 13.27 2.66 3.72
CA THR A 33 14.34 3.09 4.61
C THR A 33 15.52 2.13 4.61
N ALA A 34 15.28 0.80 4.65
CA ALA A 34 16.32 -0.21 4.60
C ALA A 34 17.13 -0.19 3.28
N LEU A 35 16.52 0.27 2.18
CA LEU A 35 17.17 0.43 0.88
C LEU A 35 17.83 1.81 0.69
N GLY A 36 17.88 2.64 1.74
CA GLY A 36 18.51 3.96 1.72
C GLY A 36 17.63 5.10 1.21
N GLY A 37 16.32 4.87 1.03
CA GLY A 37 15.33 5.90 0.73
C GLY A 37 14.66 6.48 1.98
N ASP A 38 13.71 7.39 1.79
CA ASP A 38 12.85 7.87 2.88
C ASP A 38 11.49 7.19 2.82
N GLY A 39 11.17 6.40 3.86
CA GLY A 39 9.86 5.82 4.06
C GLY A 39 8.97 6.66 4.99
N TYR A 40 7.71 6.84 4.60
CA TYR A 40 6.69 7.50 5.41
C TYR A 40 5.46 6.61 5.54
N PHE A 41 4.99 6.38 6.76
CA PHE A 41 3.75 5.64 7.02
C PHE A 41 2.65 6.61 7.46
N VAL A 42 1.54 6.67 6.72
CA VAL A 42 0.48 7.66 6.94
C VAL A 42 -0.92 7.06 6.89
N ARG A 43 -1.83 7.61 7.71
CA ARG A 43 -3.22 7.18 7.87
C ARG A 43 -4.23 8.31 7.67
N SER A 44 -3.79 9.56 7.74
CA SER A 44 -4.68 10.72 7.70
C SER A 44 -4.28 11.74 6.63
N VAL A 45 -5.25 12.54 6.15
CA VAL A 45 -5.01 13.60 5.16
C VAL A 45 -3.94 14.61 5.62
N PRO A 46 -3.92 15.07 6.89
CA PRO A 46 -2.85 15.94 7.38
C PRO A 46 -1.46 15.30 7.32
N GLU A 47 -1.34 14.02 7.68
CA GLU A 47 -0.08 13.27 7.59
C GLU A 47 0.40 13.13 6.15
N ILE A 48 -0.52 12.85 5.22
CA ILE A 48 -0.23 12.80 3.78
C ILE A 48 0.39 14.13 3.32
N ARG A 49 -0.23 15.26 3.69
CA ARG A 49 0.28 16.59 3.32
C ARG A 49 1.69 16.82 3.86
N GLN A 50 1.94 16.45 5.12
CA GLN A 50 3.25 16.61 5.74
C GLN A 50 4.31 15.70 5.11
N ALA A 51 3.97 14.45 4.83
CA ALA A 51 4.87 13.49 4.18
C ALA A 51 5.22 13.94 2.76
N LEU A 52 4.26 14.47 2.01
CA LEU A 52 4.49 15.07 0.69
C LEU A 52 5.47 16.24 0.75
N SER A 53 5.31 17.17 1.69
CA SER A 53 6.26 18.29 1.85
C SER A 53 7.69 17.79 2.06
N LYS A 54 7.89 16.83 2.99
CA LYS A 54 9.20 16.24 3.27
C LYS A 54 9.78 15.49 2.06
N ALA A 55 8.94 14.72 1.36
CA ALA A 55 9.35 14.00 0.15
C ALA A 55 9.82 14.94 -0.97
N PHE A 56 9.21 16.13 -1.11
CA PHE A 56 9.64 17.13 -2.09
C PHE A 56 10.90 17.92 -1.69
N GLU A 57 11.16 18.05 -0.38
CA GLU A 57 12.37 18.65 0.15
C GLU A 57 13.60 17.75 -0.09
N LYS A 58 13.41 16.42 -0.05
CA LYS A 58 14.47 15.46 -0.35
C LYS A 58 15.00 15.66 -1.78
N LYS A 59 16.33 15.85 -1.89
CA LYS A 59 17.04 15.96 -3.17
C LYS A 59 17.89 14.73 -3.49
N ASP A 60 18.12 13.88 -2.51
CA ASP A 60 19.09 12.79 -2.59
C ASP A 60 18.39 11.44 -2.42
N GLY A 61 17.80 10.95 -3.51
CA GLY A 61 17.19 9.62 -3.59
C GLY A 61 15.65 9.59 -3.52
N PRO A 62 15.07 8.38 -3.63
CA PRO A 62 13.63 8.19 -3.68
C PRO A 62 12.97 8.38 -2.31
N SER A 63 11.70 8.77 -2.34
CA SER A 63 10.80 8.78 -1.18
C SER A 63 9.60 7.87 -1.45
N LEU A 64 9.19 7.09 -0.45
CA LEU A 64 8.01 6.25 -0.49
C LEU A 64 7.03 6.68 0.60
N ILE A 65 5.80 6.97 0.21
CA ILE A 65 4.71 7.29 1.14
C ILE A 65 3.72 6.12 1.14
N ASN A 66 3.74 5.34 2.20
CA ASN A 66 2.85 4.21 2.45
C ASN A 66 1.55 4.72 3.08
N VAL A 67 0.51 4.86 2.25
CA VAL A 67 -0.80 5.38 2.67
C VAL A 67 -1.74 4.22 2.97
N ILE A 68 -2.18 4.10 4.22
CA ILE A 68 -3.22 3.14 4.58
C ILE A 68 -4.56 3.62 4.01
N ILE A 69 -5.21 2.74 3.27
CA ILE A 69 -6.57 2.92 2.77
C ILE A 69 -7.52 1.97 3.50
N SER A 70 -8.75 2.41 3.76
CA SER A 70 -9.76 1.52 4.34
C SER A 70 -10.17 0.49 3.30
N THR A 71 -10.09 -0.79 3.66
CA THR A 71 -10.38 -1.92 2.77
C THR A 71 -11.87 -2.11 2.50
N ASP A 72 -12.72 -1.42 3.26
CA ASP A 72 -14.19 -1.42 3.18
C ASP A 72 -14.74 -0.27 2.34
N SER A 73 -13.88 0.60 1.80
CA SER A 73 -14.32 1.77 1.04
C SER A 73 -14.90 1.36 -0.31
N GLU A 74 -16.17 1.73 -0.53
CA GLU A 74 -16.84 1.50 -1.80
C GLU A 74 -16.29 2.42 -2.90
N ARG A 75 -16.34 1.94 -4.14
CA ARG A 75 -15.99 2.76 -5.30
C ARG A 75 -17.00 3.90 -5.44
N LYS A 76 -16.51 5.14 -5.50
CA LYS A 76 -17.34 6.30 -5.85
C LYS A 76 -18.02 6.07 -7.21
N ALA A 77 -19.31 6.38 -7.29
CA ALA A 77 -20.07 6.35 -8.52
C ALA A 77 -19.36 7.21 -9.58
N GLN A 78 -19.00 6.59 -10.71
CA GLN A 78 -18.33 7.28 -11.81
C GLN A 78 -19.35 8.03 -12.65
N ALA A 79 -19.07 9.30 -12.97
CA ALA A 79 -19.97 10.12 -13.77
C ALA A 79 -20.12 9.63 -15.22
N HIS A 80 -19.13 8.91 -15.73
CA HIS A 80 -19.11 8.46 -17.11
C HIS A 80 -18.81 6.95 -17.23
N PRO A 81 -19.58 6.20 -18.05
CA PRO A 81 -19.42 4.75 -18.21
C PRO A 81 -18.06 4.29 -18.74
N TRP A 82 -17.31 5.15 -19.43
CA TRP A 82 -16.00 4.78 -19.98
C TRP A 82 -14.90 4.67 -18.90
N LEU A 83 -15.14 5.21 -17.69
CA LEU A 83 -14.27 5.03 -16.51
C LEU A 83 -14.56 3.71 -15.77
N THR A 84 -15.62 2.99 -16.14
CA THR A 84 -16.00 1.69 -15.54
C THR A 84 -16.01 0.54 -16.54
N ARG A 85 -15.86 0.81 -17.84
CA ARG A 85 -15.88 -0.20 -18.89
C ARG A 85 -14.60 -1.03 -18.83
N SER A 86 -14.65 -2.19 -18.18
CA SER A 86 -13.65 -3.23 -18.40
C SER A 86 -13.83 -3.78 -19.81
N LYS A 87 -12.72 -4.02 -20.54
CA LYS A 87 -12.76 -4.69 -21.85
C LYS A 87 -13.49 -6.02 -21.66
N VAL A 88 -14.71 -6.10 -22.18
CA VAL A 88 -15.36 -7.38 -22.49
C VAL A 88 -14.92 -7.74 -23.90
#